data_AF-A0A1H5QTY9-F1
#
_entry.id   AF-A0A1H5QTY9-F1
#
_cell.length_a   1.000
_cell.length_b   1.000
_cell.length_c   1.000
_cell.angle_alpha   90.00
_cell.angle_beta   90.00
_cell.angle_gamma   90.00
#
_symmetry.space_group_name_H-M   'P 1'
#
loop_
_entity.id
_entity.type
_entity.pdbx_description
1 polymer ?
#
loop_
_entity_poly.entity_id
_entity_poly.type
_entity_poly.pdbx_seq_one_letter_code
_entity_poly.pdbx_strand_id
1 'polypeptide(L)' 'MADAAVESVADLLDRVVHRGAVVTGDVIISLAGIDLVRLDLRLLLLGLEG' A
#
# COMPACT_ATOMS: atom_id res chain seq x y z
N MET A 1 25.91 9.65 2.46
CA MET A 1 24.97 8.75 3.18
C MET A 1 23.50 9.07 2.88
N ALA A 2 23.09 10.33 2.70
CA ALA A 2 21.71 10.67 2.32
C ALA A 2 21.30 10.19 0.91
N ASP A 3 22.24 10.20 -0.04
CA ASP A 3 22.04 9.81 -1.44
C ASP A 3 21.54 8.36 -1.59
N ALA A 4 22.13 7.43 -0.84
CA ALA A 4 21.74 6.02 -0.85
C ALA A 4 20.31 5.74 -0.35
N ALA A 5 19.76 6.60 0.54
CA ALA A 5 18.39 6.45 1.01
C ALA A 5 17.37 6.88 -0.06
N VAL A 6 17.70 7.94 -0.81
CA VAL A 6 16.87 8.40 -1.93
C VAL A 6 16.83 7.34 -3.02
N GLU A 7 17.98 6.77 -3.38
CA GLU A 7 18.09 5.64 -4.32
C GLU A 7 17.20 4.47 -3.89
N SER A 8 17.22 4.11 -2.59
CA SER A 8 16.44 2.97 -2.08
C SER A 8 14.91 3.16 -2.19
N VAL A 9 14.43 4.40 -2.05
CA VAL A 9 13.00 4.72 -2.19
C VAL A 9 12.62 4.74 -3.67
N ALA A 10 13.48 5.29 -4.53
CA ALA A 10 13.29 5.29 -5.98
C ALA A 10 13.20 3.86 -6.53
N ASP A 11 14.11 2.96 -6.11
CA ASP A 11 14.09 1.54 -6.48
C ASP A 11 12.84 0.81 -6.02
N LEU A 12 12.29 1.20 -4.86
CA LEU A 12 11.08 0.61 -4.31
C LEU A 12 9.85 1.07 -5.09
N LEU A 13 9.78 2.37 -5.41
CA LEU A 13 8.77 2.95 -6.28
C LEU A 13 8.82 2.33 -7.68
N ASP A 14 10.00 2.22 -8.29
CA ASP A 14 10.16 1.63 -9.61
C ASP A 14 9.64 0.19 -9.66
N ARG A 15 9.95 -0.60 -8.62
CA ARG A 15 9.43 -1.96 -8.49
C ARG A 15 7.90 -1.99 -8.34
N VAL A 16 7.30 -1.05 -7.61
CA VAL A 16 5.85 -0.94 -7.48
C VAL A 16 5.21 -0.53 -8.82
N VAL A 17 5.83 0.40 -9.55
CA VAL A 17 5.35 0.87 -10.85
C VAL A 17 5.42 -0.26 -11.89
N HIS A 18 6.58 -0.91 -12.03
CA HIS A 18 6.82 -1.92 -13.07
C HIS A 18 6.25 -3.31 -12.74
N ARG A 19 6.24 -3.70 -11.46
CA ARG A 19 5.91 -5.08 -11.04
C ARG A 19 4.58 -5.19 -10.30
N GLY A 20 4.02 -4.06 -9.87
CA GLY A 20 2.86 -4.01 -8.98
C GLY A 20 3.19 -4.44 -7.54
N ALA A 21 2.26 -4.16 -6.63
CA ALA A 21 2.35 -4.56 -5.23
C ALA A 21 1.01 -5.05 -4.70
N VAL A 22 1.03 -6.09 -3.87
CA VAL A 22 -0.16 -6.57 -3.16
C VAL A 22 -0.11 -6.03 -1.73
N VAL A 23 -1.15 -5.30 -1.34
CA VAL A 23 -1.33 -4.76 0.01
C VAL A 23 -2.43 -5.54 0.70
N THR A 24 -2.15 -6.07 1.88
CA THR A 24 -3.14 -6.71 2.74
C THR A 24 -3.39 -5.82 3.94
N GLY A 25 -4.65 -5.68 4.34
CA GLY A 25 -5.02 -4.92 5.52
C GLY A 25 -6.42 -5.27 5.96
N ASP A 26 -6.90 -4.56 6.96
CA ASP A 26 -8.28 -4.67 7.40
C ASP A 26 -8.83 -3.29 7.75
N VAL A 27 -10.15 -3.16 7.65
CA VAL A 27 -10.86 -1.95 8.04
C VAL A 27 -11.99 -2.35 8.98
N ILE A 28 -12.14 -1.58 10.06
CA ILE A 28 -13.24 -1.70 11.00
C ILE A 28 -14.16 -0.49 10.80
N ILE A 29 -15.45 -0.76 10.64
CA ILE A 29 -16.50 0.25 10.62
C ILE A 29 -17.13 0.28 12.01
N SER A 30 -16.94 1.39 12.72
CA SER A 30 -17.42 1.58 14.09
C SER A 30 -18.48 2.68 14.15
N LEU A 31 -19.48 2.51 15.01
CA LEU A 31 -20.52 3.50 15.28
C LEU A 31 -20.76 3.60 16.79
N ALA A 32 -20.80 4.84 17.30
CA ALA A 32 -21.04 5.11 18.72
C ALA A 32 -20.09 4.34 19.68
N GLY A 33 -18.84 4.11 19.26
CA GLY A 33 -17.85 3.38 20.07
C GLY A 33 -17.98 1.86 20.03
N ILE A 34 -18.84 1.30 19.17
CA ILE A 34 -18.96 -0.14 18.95
C ILE A 34 -18.50 -0.48 17.53
N ASP A 35 -17.67 -1.50 17.43
CA ASP A 35 -17.22 -2.06 16.15
C ASP A 35 -18.32 -2.93 15.56
N LEU A 36 -18.83 -2.54 14.39
CA LEU A 36 -19.96 -3.23 13.74
C LEU A 36 -19.49 -4.31 12.78
N VAL A 37 -18.49 -3.96 11.95
CA VAL A 37 -18.03 -4.80 10.85
C VAL A 37 -16.52 -4.69 10.73
N ARG A 38 -15.87 -5.84 10.56
CA ARG A 38 -14.46 -5.96 10.16
C ARG A 38 -14.40 -6.53 8.76
N LEU A 39 -13.64 -5.87 7.89
CA LEU A 39 -13.43 -6.28 6.50
C LEU A 39 -11.94 -6.56 6.29
N ASP A 40 -11.62 -7.75 5.79
CA ASP A 40 -10.28 -8.06 5.31
C ASP A 40 -10.12 -7.57 3.87
N LEU A 41 -9.10 -6.75 3.65
CA LEU A 41 -8.82 -6.12 2.37
C LEU A 41 -7.55 -6.70 1.74
N ARG A 42 -7.65 -7.05 0.46
CA ARG A 42 -6.51 -7.33 -0.41
C ARG A 42 -6.59 -6.40 -1.61
N LEU A 43 -5.60 -5.52 -1.74
CA LEU A 43 -5.52 -4.53 -2.79
C LEU A 43 -4.34 -4.83 -3.70
N LEU A 44 -4.55 -4.79 -5.02
CA LEU A 44 -3.50 -4.93 -6.02
C LEU A 44 -3.22 -3.54 -6.59
N LEU A 45 -2.04 -3.02 -6.30
CA LEU A 45 -1.54 -1.75 -6.82
C LEU A 45 -0.76 -2.04 -8.11
N LEU A 46 -1.12 -1.37 -9.19
CA LEU A 46 -0.44 -1.43 -10.49
C LEU A 46 0.06 -0.04 -10.83
N GLY A 47 1.27 0.07 -11.35
CA GLY A 47 1.73 1.31 -11.98
C GLY A 47 0.93 1.58 -13.24
N LEU A 48 0.48 2.82 -13.41
CA LEU A 48 -0.07 3.30 -14.67
C LEU A 48 1.00 4.17 -15.33
N GLU A 49 1.50 3.73 -16.46
CA GLU A 49 2.36 4.52 -17.34
C GLU A 49 1.50 5.06 -18.49
N GLY A 50 1.55 6.37 -18.71
CA GLY A 50 0.80 7.08 -19.75
C GLY A 50 1.71 8.00 -20.54
#